data_AF-A0A929HD80-F1
#
_entry.id   AF-A0A929HD80-F1
#
_cell.length_a   1.000
_cell.length_b   1.000
_cell.length_c   1.000
_cell.angle_alpha   90.00
_cell.angle_beta   90.00
_cell.angle_gamma   90.00
#
_symmetry.space_group_name_H-M   'P 1'
#
loop_
_entity.id
_entity.type
_entity.pdbx_description
1 polymer ?
#
loop_
_entity_poly.entity_id
_entity_poly.type
_entity_poly.pdbx_seq_one_letter_code
_entity_poly.pdbx_strand_id
1 'polypeptide(L)'
;MAQDDSCGPANGKYPSDCEVVQGLLEKARNRQQPEEKGYVWRSCFPRAKEIKLLLLDVDGILTDGTITYTHEGNEIKAFHTRDGLGLRLLQEAGVEVGLITARQSEAVTRRAADLKLKHVFQKTENKLAVYEQLIKELSLQPAEVGYMG
;
A
#
# COMPACT_ATOMS: atom_id res chain seq x y z
N MET A 1 -15.69 0.81 20.37
CA MET A 1 -15.08 1.76 21.32
C MET A 1 -13.72 2.14 20.75
N ALA A 2 -13.65 3.30 20.10
CA ALA A 2 -12.42 3.80 19.48
C ALA A 2 -11.50 4.34 20.58
N GLN A 3 -10.27 3.82 20.67
CA GLN A 3 -9.23 4.33 21.56
C GLN A 3 -8.25 5.17 20.74
N ASP A 4 -8.34 6.48 20.99
CA ASP A 4 -7.26 7.49 20.99
C ASP A 4 -6.50 7.77 19.68
N ASP A 5 -7.12 8.61 18.82
CA ASP A 5 -6.49 9.27 17.65
C ASP A 5 -5.76 10.58 18.05
N SER A 6 -5.00 10.58 19.15
CA SER A 6 -4.16 11.72 19.50
C SER A 6 -2.69 11.33 19.39
N CYS A 7 -1.95 12.01 18.50
CA CYS A 7 -0.49 11.95 18.54
C CYS A 7 -0.07 12.32 19.97
N GLY A 8 0.75 11.48 20.61
CA GLY A 8 1.21 11.70 21.98
C GLY A 8 1.92 13.06 22.13
N PRO A 9 2.04 13.59 23.37
CA PRO A 9 2.52 14.95 23.60
C PRO A 9 3.91 15.19 22.99
N ALA A 10 4.02 16.29 22.23
CA ALA A 10 5.24 16.72 21.56
C ALA A 10 6.34 17.05 22.58
N ASN A 11 7.36 16.19 22.68
CA ASN A 11 8.45 16.34 23.64
C ASN A 11 9.78 16.81 22.98
N GLY A 12 9.74 17.38 21.77
CA GLY A 12 10.95 17.66 20.98
C GLY A 12 10.92 19.00 20.21
N LYS A 13 12.13 19.47 19.84
CA LYS A 13 12.36 20.66 19.00
C LYS A 13 11.85 20.49 17.55
N TYR A 14 11.56 19.27 17.14
CA TYR A 14 11.10 18.90 15.81
C TYR A 14 9.79 18.12 15.90
N PRO A 15 8.87 18.30 14.94
CA PRO A 15 7.64 17.53 14.90
C PRO A 15 7.97 16.05 14.73
N SER A 16 7.25 15.22 15.48
CA SER A 16 7.23 13.77 15.33
C SER A 16 6.68 13.37 13.96
N ASP A 17 7.01 12.16 13.53
CA ASP A 17 6.48 11.59 12.28
C ASP A 17 4.94 11.59 12.26
N CYS A 18 4.30 11.40 13.42
CA CYS A 18 2.85 11.46 13.58
C CYS A 18 2.30 12.87 13.25
N GLU A 19 2.95 13.91 13.77
CA GLU A 19 2.54 15.30 13.52
C GLU A 19 2.75 15.70 12.05
N VAL A 20 3.84 15.24 11.43
CA VAL A 20 4.07 15.47 9.99
C VAL A 20 2.99 14.78 9.16
N VAL A 21 2.64 13.53 9.48
CA VAL A 21 1.58 12.78 8.81
C VAL A 21 0.22 13.48 8.97
N GLN A 22 -0.16 13.87 10.19
CA GLN A 22 -1.39 14.61 10.44
C GLN A 22 -1.42 15.94 9.67
N GLY A 23 -0.34 16.71 9.68
CA GLY A 23 -0.25 17.96 8.92
C GLY A 23 -0.34 17.77 7.40
N LEU A 24 0.19 16.65 6.86
CA LEU A 24 0.04 16.30 5.44
C LEU A 24 -1.41 15.88 5.12
N LEU A 25 -2.05 15.10 5.99
CA LEU A 25 -3.46 14.70 5.85
C LEU A 25 -4.39 15.92 5.90
N GLU A 26 -4.19 16.83 6.84
CA GLU A 26 -4.94 18.08 6.94
C GLU A 26 -4.76 18.96 5.71
N LYS A 27 -3.52 19.13 5.22
CA LYS A 27 -3.26 19.86 3.96
C LYS A 27 -3.94 19.21 2.76
N ALA A 28 -3.96 17.88 2.69
CA ALA A 28 -4.63 17.16 1.63
C ALA A 28 -6.16 17.34 1.70
N ARG A 29 -6.74 17.29 2.90
CA ARG A 29 -8.18 17.51 3.15
C ARG A 29 -8.60 18.96 2.87
N ASN A 30 -7.76 19.93 3.24
CA ASN A 30 -8.03 21.37 3.10
C ASN A 30 -7.59 21.94 1.75
N ARG A 31 -7.18 21.11 0.79
CA ARG A 31 -6.75 21.57 -0.53
C ARG A 31 -7.96 22.08 -1.31
N GLN A 32 -8.22 23.38 -1.21
CA GLN A 32 -9.37 24.06 -1.82
C GLN A 32 -9.29 24.19 -3.34
N GLN A 33 -8.10 24.10 -3.93
CA GLN A 33 -7.92 24.17 -5.38
C GLN A 33 -7.58 22.79 -5.93
N PRO A 34 -8.44 22.19 -6.78
CA PRO A 34 -7.99 21.11 -7.62
C PRO A 34 -7.02 21.73 -8.63
N GLU A 35 -5.72 21.44 -8.48
CA GLU A 35 -4.78 21.56 -9.60
C GLU A 35 -5.44 20.95 -10.82
N GLU A 36 -5.41 21.59 -11.99
CA GLU A 36 -6.19 21.14 -13.16
C GLU A 36 -5.98 19.65 -13.42
N LYS A 37 -6.94 18.86 -12.92
CA LYS A 37 -6.78 17.42 -12.92
C LYS A 37 -7.02 16.98 -14.35
N GLY A 38 -5.96 16.49 -14.99
CA GLY A 38 -5.99 16.03 -16.37
C GLY A 38 -7.07 14.97 -16.61
N TYR A 39 -7.36 14.71 -17.89
CA TYR A 39 -8.41 13.78 -18.31
C TYR A 39 -8.35 12.41 -17.59
N VAL A 40 -7.15 11.84 -17.46
CA VAL A 40 -6.93 10.54 -16.79
C VAL A 40 -7.41 10.54 -15.34
N TRP A 41 -7.15 11.62 -14.59
CA TRP A 41 -7.65 11.72 -13.23
C TRP A 41 -9.18 11.72 -13.22
N ARG A 42 -9.80 12.53 -14.08
CA ARG A 42 -11.27 12.66 -14.13
C ARG A 42 -11.95 11.34 -14.52
N SER A 43 -11.35 10.57 -15.42
CA SER A 43 -11.88 9.26 -15.83
C SER A 43 -11.69 8.18 -14.75
N CYS A 44 -10.59 8.21 -14.01
CA CYS A 44 -10.26 7.15 -13.05
C CYS A 44 -10.79 7.43 -11.64
N PHE A 45 -10.96 8.69 -11.26
CA PHE A 45 -11.34 9.08 -9.91
C PHE A 45 -12.66 8.48 -9.42
N PRO A 46 -13.74 8.41 -10.23
CA PRO A 46 -14.97 7.75 -9.80
C PRO A 46 -14.75 6.28 -9.44
N ARG A 47 -13.92 5.56 -10.21
CA ARG A 47 -13.58 4.15 -9.92
C ARG A 47 -12.69 4.03 -8.70
N ALA A 48 -11.70 4.91 -8.56
CA ALA A 48 -10.77 4.91 -7.45
C ALA A 48 -11.46 5.16 -6.09
N LYS A 49 -12.58 5.89 -6.06
CA LYS A 49 -13.36 6.13 -4.84
C LYS A 49 -14.02 4.89 -4.25
N GLU A 50 -14.35 3.91 -5.09
CA GLU A 50 -15.04 2.69 -4.66
C GLU A 50 -14.06 1.64 -4.11
N ILE A 51 -12.76 1.87 -4.24
CA ILE A 51 -11.73 0.89 -3.86
C ILE A 51 -11.64 0.74 -2.35
N LYS A 52 -11.81 -0.50 -1.89
CA LYS A 52 -11.67 -0.94 -0.50
C LYS A 52 -10.45 -1.85 -0.28
N LEU A 53 -9.92 -2.43 -1.36
CA LEU A 53 -8.72 -3.27 -1.34
C LEU A 53 -7.80 -2.91 -2.50
N LEU A 54 -6.51 -2.69 -2.22
CA LEU A 54 -5.46 -2.55 -3.20
C LEU A 54 -4.53 -3.78 -3.15
N LEU A 55 -4.42 -4.48 -4.26
CA LEU A 55 -3.50 -5.60 -4.45
C LEU A 55 -2.34 -5.17 -5.34
N LEU A 56 -1.13 -5.57 -4.96
CA LEU A 56 0.10 -5.16 -5.65
C LEU A 56 0.94 -6.39 -6.01
N ASP A 57 1.55 -6.36 -7.19
CA ASP A 57 2.76 -7.14 -7.42
C ASP A 57 3.94 -6.54 -6.65
N VAL A 58 5.03 -7.30 -6.58
CA VAL A 58 6.27 -6.86 -5.94
C VAL A 58 7.26 -6.39 -7.00
N ASP A 59 7.67 -7.29 -7.89
CA ASP A 59 8.77 -7.05 -8.80
C ASP A 59 8.33 -6.18 -9.99
N GLY A 60 8.92 -4.99 -10.11
CA GLY A 60 8.54 -3.98 -11.11
C GLY A 60 7.44 -3.02 -10.66
N ILE A 61 6.83 -3.26 -9.49
CA ILE A 61 5.83 -2.36 -8.89
C ILE A 61 6.37 -1.72 -7.61
N LEU A 62 6.68 -2.54 -6.59
CA LEU A 62 7.27 -2.08 -5.33
C LEU A 62 8.80 -2.05 -5.39
N THR A 63 9.37 -2.67 -6.41
CA THR A 63 10.78 -2.63 -6.79
C THR A 63 10.92 -2.13 -8.21
N ASP A 64 12.14 -1.80 -8.63
CA ASP A 64 12.45 -1.46 -10.02
C ASP A 64 12.45 -2.68 -10.98
N GLY A 65 12.11 -3.87 -10.49
CA GLY A 65 12.11 -5.13 -11.25
C GLY A 65 13.48 -5.81 -11.32
N THR A 66 14.53 -5.23 -10.72
CA THR A 66 15.85 -5.84 -10.68
C THR A 66 15.87 -6.99 -9.68
N ILE A 67 16.51 -8.10 -10.07
CA ILE A 67 16.74 -9.26 -9.19
C ILE A 67 18.25 -9.37 -8.93
N THR A 68 18.65 -9.18 -7.67
CA THR A 68 20.04 -9.30 -7.25
C THR A 68 20.23 -10.53 -6.38
N TYR A 69 21.20 -11.36 -6.73
CA TYR A 69 21.61 -12.52 -5.94
C TYR A 69 22.94 -12.25 -5.25
N THR A 70 23.05 -12.70 -4.00
CA THR A 70 24.31 -12.77 -3.27
C THR A 70 25.08 -14.04 -3.64
N HIS A 71 26.37 -14.09 -3.33
CA HIS A 71 27.19 -15.29 -3.51
C HIS A 71 26.66 -16.50 -2.71
N GLU A 72 25.97 -16.26 -1.60
CA GLU A 72 25.36 -17.29 -0.75
C GLU A 72 24.01 -17.79 -1.28
N GLY A 73 23.52 -17.25 -2.39
CA GLY A 73 22.24 -17.61 -2.99
C GLY A 73 21.03 -16.84 -2.44
N ASN A 74 21.24 -15.92 -1.50
CA ASN A 74 20.16 -15.05 -1.00
C ASN A 74 19.77 -13.99 -2.05
N GLU A 75 18.50 -13.58 -2.04
CA GLU A 75 17.97 -12.49 -2.87
C GLU A 75 17.97 -11.16 -2.12
N ILE A 76 18.39 -10.10 -2.81
CA ILE A 76 18.27 -8.71 -2.34
C ILE A 76 17.18 -8.01 -3.15
N LYS A 77 16.28 -7.31 -2.45
CA LYS A 77 15.25 -6.45 -3.04
C LYS A 77 15.31 -5.06 -2.42
N ALA A 78 15.29 -4.04 -3.26
CA ALA A 78 15.21 -2.65 -2.83
C ALA A 78 13.76 -2.16 -2.93
N PHE A 79 13.27 -1.53 -1.86
CA PHE A 79 11.93 -0.95 -1.78
C PHE A 79 12.03 0.55 -1.54
N HIS A 80 11.06 1.31 -2.04
CA HIS A 80 11.06 2.75 -1.87
C HIS A 80 10.33 3.20 -0.59
N THR A 81 10.93 4.10 0.19
CA THR A 81 10.34 4.58 1.45
C THR A 81 9.07 5.40 1.22
N ARG A 82 8.98 6.18 0.13
CA ARG A 82 7.76 6.95 -0.18
C ARG A 82 6.56 6.04 -0.47
N ASP A 83 6.78 4.89 -1.08
CA ASP A 83 5.70 3.93 -1.34
C ASP A 83 5.21 3.34 -0.03
N GLY A 84 6.12 3.03 0.90
CA GLY A 84 5.74 2.60 2.24
C GLY A 84 4.87 3.62 2.98
N LEU A 85 5.21 4.90 2.91
CA LEU A 85 4.37 5.97 3.46
C LEU A 85 3.00 6.02 2.77
N GLY A 86 2.98 5.98 1.43
CA GLY A 86 1.74 6.01 0.65
C GLY A 86 0.79 4.86 1.00
N LEU A 87 1.32 3.64 1.13
CA LEU A 87 0.54 2.47 1.51
C LEU A 87 0.01 2.57 2.94
N ARG A 88 0.79 3.11 3.89
CA ARG A 88 0.29 3.34 5.25
C ARG A 88 -0.82 4.38 5.28
N LEU A 89 -0.68 5.50 4.58
CA LEU A 89 -1.72 6.52 4.49
C LEU A 89 -3.01 5.95 3.86
N LEU A 90 -2.87 5.04 2.88
CA LEU A 90 -3.99 4.36 2.27
C LEU A 90 -4.70 3.40 3.25
N GLN A 91 -3.94 2.66 4.04
CA GLN A 91 -4.48 1.81 5.12
C GLN A 91 -5.18 2.65 6.20
N GLU A 92 -4.63 3.78 6.60
CA GLU A 92 -5.24 4.73 7.55
C GLU A 92 -6.54 5.34 6.99
N ALA A 93 -6.65 5.48 5.67
CA ALA A 93 -7.88 5.89 5.00
C ALA A 93 -8.95 4.76 4.91
N GLY A 94 -8.66 3.57 5.44
CA GLY A 94 -9.59 2.45 5.49
C GLY A 94 -9.55 1.51 4.27
N VAL A 95 -8.56 1.66 3.39
CA VAL A 95 -8.37 0.77 2.24
C VAL A 95 -7.36 -0.31 2.61
N GLU A 96 -7.77 -1.58 2.53
CA GLU A 96 -6.88 -2.70 2.79
C GLU A 96 -5.82 -2.83 1.69
N VAL A 97 -4.64 -3.31 2.05
CA VAL A 97 -3.51 -3.49 1.11
C VAL A 97 -3.00 -4.92 1.21
N GLY A 98 -2.78 -5.54 0.05
CA GLY A 98 -2.22 -6.89 -0.07
C GLY A 98 -1.20 -7.05 -1.19
N LEU A 99 -0.40 -8.11 -1.10
CA LEU A 99 0.61 -8.48 -2.09
C LEU A 99 0.27 -9.83 -2.72
N ILE A 100 0.38 -9.92 -4.05
CA ILE A 100 0.31 -11.19 -4.77
C ILE A 100 1.50 -11.28 -5.72
N THR A 101 2.48 -12.13 -5.38
CA THR A 101 3.69 -12.32 -6.17
C THR A 101 3.99 -13.79 -6.45
N ALA A 102 4.56 -14.04 -7.63
CA ALA A 102 4.99 -15.37 -8.05
C ALA A 102 6.28 -15.82 -7.35
N ARG A 103 7.09 -14.86 -6.85
CA ARG A 103 8.34 -15.18 -6.16
C ARG A 103 8.12 -15.32 -4.66
N GLN A 104 9.07 -15.98 -3.99
CA GLN A 104 9.12 -16.04 -2.54
C GLN A 104 10.48 -15.51 -2.09
N SER A 105 10.47 -14.54 -1.18
CA SER A 105 11.70 -14.02 -0.59
C SER A 105 11.46 -13.54 0.84
N GLU A 106 12.46 -13.69 1.70
CA GLU A 106 12.41 -13.16 3.05
C GLU A 106 12.29 -11.63 3.06
N ALA A 107 12.90 -10.96 2.07
CA ALA A 107 12.80 -9.51 1.89
C ALA A 107 11.35 -9.03 1.76
N VAL A 108 10.51 -9.73 0.98
CA VAL A 108 9.07 -9.42 0.85
C VAL A 108 8.34 -9.66 2.16
N THR A 109 8.60 -10.79 2.83
CA THR A 109 7.99 -11.10 4.14
C THR A 109 8.28 -10.01 5.17
N ARG A 110 9.55 -9.58 5.27
CA ARG A 110 9.97 -8.52 6.18
C ARG A 110 9.32 -7.18 5.83
N ARG A 111 9.32 -6.81 4.55
CA ARG A 111 8.71 -5.56 4.10
C ARG A 111 7.20 -5.52 4.37
N ALA A 112 6.50 -6.63 4.14
CA ALA A 112 5.08 -6.73 4.43
C ALA A 112 4.79 -6.61 5.94
N ALA A 113 5.65 -7.19 6.79
CA ALA A 113 5.56 -7.02 8.24
C ALA A 113 5.79 -5.56 8.68
N ASP A 114 6.79 -4.87 8.12
CA ASP A 114 7.06 -3.45 8.39
C ASP A 114 5.84 -2.56 8.05
N LEU A 115 5.10 -2.92 7.00
CA LEU A 115 3.89 -2.26 6.54
C LEU A 115 2.60 -2.82 7.18
N LYS A 116 2.72 -3.83 8.04
CA LYS A 116 1.58 -4.51 8.69
C LYS A 116 0.51 -4.95 7.69
N LEU A 117 0.92 -5.45 6.54
CA LEU A 117 0.00 -5.96 5.52
C LEU A 117 -0.66 -7.25 6.03
N LYS A 118 -1.99 -7.33 5.88
CA LYS A 118 -2.77 -8.50 6.31
C LYS A 118 -2.74 -9.63 5.28
N HIS A 119 -2.62 -9.27 4.01
CA HIS A 119 -2.80 -10.16 2.87
C HIS A 119 -1.50 -10.27 2.10
N VAL A 120 -0.76 -11.36 2.28
CA VAL A 120 0.55 -11.56 1.64
C VAL A 120 0.60 -12.96 1.03
N PHE A 121 0.55 -13.01 -0.30
CA PHE A 121 0.58 -14.25 -1.06
C PHE A 121 1.86 -14.29 -1.90
N GLN A 122 2.76 -15.19 -1.52
CA GLN A 122 4.02 -15.44 -2.21
C GLN A 122 3.97 -16.81 -2.90
N LYS A 123 4.92 -17.07 -3.81
CA LYS A 123 5.00 -18.32 -4.57
C LYS A 123 3.68 -18.69 -5.27
N THR A 124 2.95 -17.67 -5.73
CA THR A 124 1.62 -17.85 -6.33
C THR A 124 1.75 -18.01 -7.84
N GLU A 125 1.51 -19.22 -8.35
CA GLU A 125 1.49 -19.50 -9.80
C GLU A 125 0.21 -18.99 -10.46
N ASN A 126 -0.93 -19.13 -9.79
CA ASN A 126 -2.23 -18.64 -10.26
C ASN A 126 -2.70 -17.47 -9.39
N LYS A 127 -2.29 -16.24 -9.77
CA LYS A 127 -2.69 -15.01 -9.06
C LYS A 127 -4.20 -14.77 -9.09
N LEU A 128 -4.88 -15.20 -10.17
CA LEU A 128 -6.32 -15.04 -10.32
C LEU A 128 -7.08 -15.88 -9.28
N ALA A 129 -6.65 -17.12 -9.03
CA ALA A 129 -7.29 -17.97 -8.02
C ALA A 129 -7.17 -17.37 -6.61
N VAL A 130 -5.99 -16.85 -6.26
CA VAL A 130 -5.77 -16.16 -4.97
C VAL A 130 -6.63 -14.90 -4.86
N TYR A 131 -6.69 -14.11 -5.92
CA TYR A 131 -7.57 -12.93 -5.99
C TYR A 131 -9.04 -13.32 -5.77
N GLU A 132 -9.55 -14.31 -6.51
CA GLU A 132 -10.95 -14.74 -6.41
C GLU A 132 -11.31 -15.28 -5.04
N GLN A 133 -10.38 -16.02 -4.41
CA GLN A 133 -10.55 -16.49 -3.04
C GLN A 133 -10.62 -15.32 -2.06
N LEU A 134 -9.66 -14.39 -2.15
CA LEU A 134 -9.55 -13.26 -1.22
C LEU A 134 -10.78 -12.34 -1.30
N ILE A 135 -11.25 -12.00 -2.49
CA ILE A 135 -12.43 -11.12 -2.61
C ILE A 135 -13.70 -11.80 -2.08
N LYS A 136 -13.80 -13.14 -2.18
CA LYS A 136 -14.91 -13.90 -1.58
C LYS A 136 -14.83 -13.88 -0.06
N GLU A 137 -13.65 -14.11 0.50
CA GLU A 137 -13.40 -14.05 1.95
C GLU A 137 -13.73 -12.67 2.53
N LEU A 138 -13.37 -11.60 1.80
CA LEU A 138 -13.64 -10.23 2.21
C LEU A 138 -15.04 -9.73 1.81
N SER A 139 -15.83 -10.55 1.12
CA SER A 139 -17.16 -10.19 0.59
C SER A 139 -17.14 -8.90 -0.27
N LEU A 140 -16.09 -8.73 -1.08
CA LEU A 140 -15.89 -7.58 -1.96
C LEU A 140 -16.33 -7.88 -3.39
N GLN A 141 -16.82 -6.84 -4.07
CA GLN A 141 -17.07 -6.87 -5.51
C GLN A 141 -15.78 -6.55 -6.28
N PRO A 142 -15.59 -7.08 -7.51
CA PRO A 142 -14.43 -6.77 -8.34
C PRO A 142 -14.20 -5.26 -8.57
N ALA A 143 -15.27 -4.46 -8.59
CA ALA A 143 -15.19 -3.01 -8.75
C ALA A 143 -14.57 -2.28 -7.54
N GLU A 144 -14.56 -2.93 -6.36
CA GLU A 144 -14.02 -2.39 -5.10
C GLU A 144 -12.54 -2.78 -4.90
N VAL A 145 -11.94 -3.46 -5.88
CA VAL A 145 -10.55 -3.93 -5.81
C VAL A 145 -9.70 -3.29 -6.89
N GLY A 146 -8.63 -2.63 -6.46
CA GLY A 146 -7.57 -2.14 -7.34
C GLY A 146 -6.46 -3.19 -7.43
N TYR A 147 -5.90 -3.38 -8.62
CA TYR A 147 -4.70 -4.19 -8.81
C TYR A 147 -3.64 -3.38 -9.57
N MET A 148 -2.39 -3.44 -9.10
CA MET A 148 -1.23 -2.87 -9.78
C MET A 148 -0.19 -3.97 -10.00
N GLY A 149 0.16 -4.21 -11.26
CA GLY A 149 1.11 -5.24 -11.70
C GLY A 149 1.65 -4.92 -13.08
#